data_AF-A0A538CBX9-F1
#
_entry.id   AF-A0A538CBX9-F1
#
_cell.length_a   1.000
_cell.length_b   1.000
_cell.length_c   1.000
_cell.angle_alpha   90.00
_cell.angle_beta   90.00
_cell.angle_gamma   90.00
#
_symmetry.space_group_name_H-M   'P 1'
#
loop_
_entity.id
_entity.type
_entity.pdbx_description
1 polymer ?
#
loop_
_entity_poly.entity_id
_entity_poly.type
_entity_poly.pdbx_seq_one_letter_code
_entity_poly.pdbx_strand_id
1 'polypeptide(L)'
;MENRAGRMEIGTSRPLGGARGGTVTGFTEDELLATIRRLLSGEAPGVRVGPGDDAAVVDMGWQSAVLTADMLVEGVHFDRSTISARDLGYKAVVVNVSDVAAMGGSPRYGLISLGLPPDADAAWVVELYGGIRDAAAEYAVSVVGGDTVRADRVVVAVAVTGEVPKDAAVTRAGARPGDRIVVTGSLGAAAGGFQLSRAPASEMGSALTSAWGRDLLAAQFRPVARVGEGQTLAQRGASAMMDISDGLSLDLSRLCR
;
A
#
# COMPACT_ATOMS: atom_id res chain seq x y z
N MET A 1 -8.99 -39.01 -52.99
CA MET A 1 -8.93 -37.79 -53.83
C MET A 1 -10.22 -37.03 -53.52
N GLU A 2 -10.27 -35.86 -52.92
CA GLU A 2 -9.29 -34.80 -52.68
C GLU A 2 -9.71 -34.08 -51.39
N ASN A 3 -8.68 -33.68 -50.64
CA ASN A 3 -8.74 -32.97 -49.38
C ASN A 3 -8.13 -31.58 -49.67
N ARG A 4 -8.76 -30.48 -49.24
CA ARG A 4 -8.26 -29.08 -49.11
C ARG A 4 -9.44 -28.10 -49.25
N ALA A 5 -9.57 -26.98 -48.54
CA ALA A 5 -8.83 -26.40 -47.43
C ALA A 5 -9.71 -25.25 -46.91
N GLY A 6 -10.22 -25.33 -45.68
CA GLY A 6 -10.75 -24.17 -44.97
C GLY A 6 -9.61 -23.49 -44.22
N ARG A 7 -9.11 -22.37 -44.74
CA ARG A 7 -8.13 -21.52 -44.06
C ARG A 7 -8.80 -20.92 -42.81
N MET A 8 -8.31 -21.31 -41.64
CA MET A 8 -8.54 -20.61 -40.39
C MET A 8 -7.61 -19.39 -40.37
N GLU A 9 -8.15 -18.18 -40.49
CA GLU A 9 -7.36 -16.96 -40.31
C GLU A 9 -7.03 -16.78 -38.84
N ILE A 10 -5.73 -16.86 -38.55
CA ILE A 10 -5.13 -16.62 -37.25
C ILE A 10 -5.11 -15.11 -37.06
N GLY A 11 -6.07 -14.59 -36.28
CA GLY A 11 -6.07 -13.21 -35.81
C GLY A 11 -4.84 -12.98 -34.94
N THR A 12 -3.90 -12.19 -35.45
CA THR A 12 -2.68 -11.80 -34.77
C THR A 12 -2.99 -10.95 -33.55
N SER A 13 -2.55 -11.44 -32.40
CA SER A 13 -2.61 -10.78 -31.10
C SER A 13 -1.92 -9.42 -31.15
N ARG A 14 -2.68 -8.36 -30.90
CA ARG A 14 -2.14 -7.03 -30.56
C ARG A 14 -1.39 -7.11 -29.22
N PRO A 15 -0.23 -6.45 -29.07
CA PRO A 15 0.50 -6.41 -27.81
C PRO A 15 -0.28 -5.56 -26.80
N LEU A 16 -0.47 -6.07 -25.58
CA LEU A 16 -1.02 -5.32 -24.45
C LEU A 16 0.03 -4.32 -23.98
N GLY A 17 -0.11 -3.08 -24.44
CA GLY A 17 0.61 -1.92 -23.94
C GLY A 17 0.24 -1.61 -22.48
N GLY A 18 1.22 -1.09 -21.75
CA GLY A 18 1.19 -0.88 -20.31
C GLY A 18 -0.05 -0.16 -19.77
N ALA A 19 -0.44 -0.58 -18.57
CA ALA A 19 -1.49 0.04 -17.78
C ALA A 19 -1.19 1.54 -17.58
N ARG A 20 -1.90 2.39 -18.31
CA ARG A 20 -2.12 3.78 -17.93
C ARG A 20 -3.38 3.79 -17.07
N GLY A 21 -3.27 4.35 -15.87
CA GLY A 21 -4.33 4.44 -14.88
C GLY A 21 -5.65 4.93 -15.47
N GLY A 22 -6.74 4.24 -15.14
CA GLY A 22 -8.08 4.67 -15.52
C GLY A 22 -8.43 5.95 -14.79
N THR A 23 -8.67 7.03 -15.54
CA THR A 23 -9.18 8.28 -15.00
C THR A 23 -10.66 8.11 -14.61
N VAL A 24 -11.06 8.71 -13.50
CA VAL A 24 -12.48 9.06 -13.32
C VAL A 24 -12.81 10.01 -14.48
N THR A 25 -13.90 9.76 -15.20
CA THR A 25 -14.20 10.48 -16.45
C THR A 25 -14.09 12.00 -16.24
N GLY A 26 -13.12 12.63 -16.90
CA GLY A 26 -12.87 14.08 -16.84
C GLY A 26 -11.84 14.57 -15.82
N PHE A 27 -11.22 13.68 -15.01
CA PHE A 27 -10.19 14.05 -14.03
C PHE A 27 -9.00 13.08 -14.03
N THR A 28 -7.79 13.61 -13.95
CA THR A 28 -6.66 12.84 -13.41
C THR A 28 -6.85 12.60 -11.91
N GLU A 29 -6.14 11.63 -11.35
CA GLU A 29 -6.20 11.35 -9.91
C GLU A 29 -5.80 12.55 -9.06
N ASP A 30 -4.69 13.22 -9.42
CA ASP A 30 -4.21 14.41 -8.73
C ASP A 30 -5.24 15.55 -8.74
N GLU A 31 -5.91 15.78 -9.87
CA GLU A 31 -6.97 16.80 -9.99
C GLU A 31 -8.21 16.46 -9.15
N LEU A 32 -8.59 15.18 -9.11
CA LEU A 32 -9.70 14.72 -8.29
C LEU A 32 -9.38 14.87 -6.80
N LEU A 33 -8.18 14.45 -6.37
CA LEU A 33 -7.72 14.58 -4.99
C LEU A 33 -7.63 16.05 -4.58
N ALA A 34 -7.08 16.92 -5.42
CA ALA A 34 -7.04 18.36 -5.16
C ALA A 34 -8.46 18.94 -5.02
N THR A 35 -9.41 18.47 -5.84
CA THR A 35 -10.82 18.88 -5.76
C THR A 35 -11.46 18.41 -4.45
N ILE A 36 -11.29 17.16 -4.06
CA ILE A 36 -11.81 16.62 -2.79
C ILE A 36 -11.21 17.38 -1.60
N ARG A 37 -9.90 17.61 -1.59
CA ARG A 37 -9.22 18.40 -0.53
C ARG A 37 -9.80 19.80 -0.40
N ARG A 38 -10.09 20.46 -1.53
CA ARG A 38 -10.73 21.77 -1.55
C ARG A 38 -12.18 21.74 -1.08
N LEU A 39 -12.92 20.66 -1.36
CA LEU A 39 -14.29 20.49 -0.86
C LEU A 39 -14.34 20.27 0.66
N LEU A 40 -13.32 19.60 1.19
CA LEU A 40 -13.19 19.30 2.62
C LEU A 40 -12.40 20.38 3.38
N SER A 41 -11.96 21.45 2.72
CA SER A 41 -11.23 22.52 3.39
C SER A 41 -12.17 23.39 4.24
N GLY A 42 -11.70 23.77 5.43
CA GLY A 42 -12.50 24.51 6.41
C GLY A 42 -11.97 24.32 7.82
N GLU A 43 -12.66 24.89 8.80
CA GLU A 43 -12.33 24.65 10.21
C GLU A 43 -12.62 23.19 10.58
N ALA A 44 -11.59 22.48 11.01
CA ALA A 44 -11.68 21.13 11.54
C ALA A 44 -11.04 21.11 12.94
N PRO A 45 -11.77 21.50 13.99
CA PRO A 45 -11.24 21.54 15.35
C PRO A 45 -10.64 20.19 15.75
N GLY A 46 -9.40 20.20 16.23
CA GLY A 46 -8.67 18.99 16.62
C GLY A 46 -7.89 18.31 15.49
N VAL A 47 -8.10 18.64 14.22
CA VAL A 47 -7.28 18.11 13.11
C VAL A 47 -5.99 18.92 13.00
N ARG A 48 -4.85 18.28 13.25
CA ARG A 48 -3.50 18.87 13.17
C ARG A 48 -2.90 18.73 11.78
N VAL A 49 -3.11 17.56 11.17
CA VAL A 49 -2.69 17.25 9.79
C VAL A 49 -3.90 16.66 9.08
N GLY A 50 -4.34 17.33 8.02
CA GLY A 50 -5.46 16.91 7.18
C GLY A 50 -5.01 16.06 5.98
N PRO A 51 -5.90 15.83 5.00
CA PRO A 51 -5.56 15.07 3.81
C PRO A 51 -4.42 15.72 3.00
N GLY A 52 -3.41 14.95 2.62
CA GLY A 52 -2.25 15.44 1.88
C GLY A 52 -0.89 14.94 2.39
N ASP A 53 -0.87 14.46 3.63
CA ASP A 53 0.27 13.76 4.22
C ASP A 53 0.14 12.24 4.10
N ASP A 54 1.07 11.46 4.68
CA ASP A 54 0.99 9.99 4.74
C ASP A 54 -0.23 9.53 5.55
N ALA A 55 -0.54 10.26 6.61
CA ALA A 55 -1.71 10.00 7.46
C ALA A 55 -2.27 11.30 8.05
N ALA A 56 -3.54 11.29 8.40
CA ALA A 56 -4.13 12.39 9.15
C ALA A 56 -3.69 12.34 10.62
N VAL A 57 -3.53 13.51 11.26
CA VAL A 57 -3.19 13.60 12.68
C VAL A 57 -4.27 14.37 13.41
N VAL A 58 -4.84 13.77 14.45
CA VAL A 58 -5.94 14.33 15.25
C VAL A 58 -5.54 14.42 16.71
N ASP A 59 -5.76 15.58 17.34
CA ASP A 59 -5.52 15.83 18.76
C ASP A 59 -6.55 15.10 19.61
N MET A 60 -6.07 14.19 20.48
CA MET A 60 -6.88 13.44 21.43
C MET A 60 -6.67 13.92 22.88
N GLY A 61 -6.16 15.14 23.04
CA GLY A 61 -5.86 15.77 24.32
C GLY A 61 -4.40 15.61 24.71
N TRP A 62 -4.07 14.48 25.34
CA TRP A 62 -2.72 14.20 25.87
C TRP A 62 -1.79 13.54 24.84
N GLN A 63 -2.33 13.04 23.74
CA GLN A 63 -1.60 12.50 22.60
C GLN A 63 -2.32 12.82 21.29
N SER A 64 -1.68 12.51 20.17
CA SER A 64 -2.30 12.61 18.85
C SER A 64 -2.53 11.21 18.27
N ALA A 65 -3.67 11.03 17.61
CA ALA A 65 -3.95 9.85 16.80
C ALA A 65 -3.44 10.06 15.38
N VAL A 66 -2.82 9.04 14.80
CA VAL A 66 -2.38 8.99 13.39
C VAL A 66 -3.34 8.06 12.66
N LEU A 67 -4.08 8.56 11.68
CA LEU A 67 -5.16 7.83 11.01
C LEU A 67 -4.83 7.65 9.53
N THR A 68 -4.71 6.40 9.10
CA THR A 68 -4.56 6.05 7.68
C THR A 68 -5.60 4.99 7.28
N ALA A 69 -5.90 4.97 5.99
CA ALA A 69 -6.72 3.93 5.38
C ALA A 69 -6.29 3.69 3.94
N ASP A 70 -6.17 2.41 3.59
CA ASP A 70 -5.74 1.96 2.27
C ASP A 70 -6.63 0.81 1.79
N MET A 71 -6.72 0.65 0.47
CA MET A 71 -7.49 -0.43 -0.13
C MET A 71 -6.72 -1.20 -1.19
N LEU A 72 -6.78 -2.52 -1.11
CA LEU A 72 -6.29 -3.44 -2.12
C LEU A 72 -7.47 -4.03 -2.88
N VAL A 73 -7.47 -3.81 -4.20
CA VAL A 73 -8.54 -4.22 -5.11
C VAL A 73 -8.00 -5.23 -6.12
N GLU A 74 -8.68 -6.37 -6.23
CA GLU A 74 -8.33 -7.41 -7.20
C GLU A 74 -8.40 -6.88 -8.65
N GLY A 75 -7.37 -7.19 -9.43
CA GLY A 75 -7.17 -6.73 -10.81
C GLY A 75 -6.63 -5.30 -10.91
N VAL A 76 -6.44 -4.60 -9.79
CA VAL A 76 -5.79 -3.28 -9.72
C VAL A 76 -4.47 -3.38 -8.96
N HIS A 77 -4.53 -3.83 -7.71
CA HIS A 77 -3.40 -3.88 -6.79
C HIS A 77 -2.77 -5.27 -6.68
N PHE A 78 -3.58 -6.31 -6.91
CA PHE A 78 -3.13 -7.70 -6.83
C PHE A 78 -3.96 -8.62 -7.72
N ASP A 79 -3.46 -9.83 -7.92
CA ASP A 79 -4.14 -10.93 -8.60
C ASP A 79 -4.04 -12.20 -7.74
N ARG A 80 -5.17 -12.85 -7.43
CA ARG A 80 -5.23 -14.06 -6.59
C ARG A 80 -4.42 -15.25 -7.13
N SER A 81 -4.07 -15.25 -8.42
CA SER A 81 -3.19 -16.26 -9.03
C SER A 81 -1.70 -16.01 -8.74
N THR A 82 -1.34 -14.81 -8.32
CA THR A 82 0.06 -14.39 -8.13
C THR A 82 0.48 -14.22 -6.67
N ILE A 83 -0.46 -13.84 -5.80
CA ILE A 83 -0.23 -13.63 -4.36
C ILE A 83 -1.07 -14.63 -3.55
N SER A 84 -0.47 -15.21 -2.51
CA SER A 84 -1.22 -16.05 -1.58
C SER A 84 -2.18 -15.20 -0.74
N ALA A 85 -3.30 -15.78 -0.29
CA ALA A 85 -4.23 -15.09 0.61
C ALA A 85 -3.51 -14.56 1.86
N ARG A 86 -2.62 -15.38 2.44
CA ARG A 86 -1.88 -15.03 3.64
C ARG A 86 -0.91 -13.86 3.43
N ASP A 87 -0.21 -13.82 2.31
CA ASP A 87 0.67 -12.67 2.02
C ASP A 87 -0.13 -11.41 1.67
N LEU A 88 -1.27 -11.55 0.98
CA LEU A 88 -2.19 -10.44 0.73
C LEU A 88 -2.69 -9.82 2.04
N GLY A 89 -3.11 -10.67 2.99
CA GLY A 89 -3.60 -10.22 4.29
C GLY A 89 -2.52 -9.54 5.11
N TYR A 90 -1.30 -10.09 5.10
CA TYR A 90 -0.14 -9.46 5.72
C TYR A 90 0.14 -8.10 5.10
N LYS A 91 0.27 -8.03 3.77
CA LYS A 91 0.53 -6.79 3.03
C LYS A 91 -0.53 -5.73 3.28
N ALA A 92 -1.80 -6.09 3.32
CA ALA A 92 -2.92 -5.15 3.53
C ALA A 92 -2.81 -4.36 4.85
N VAL A 93 -2.29 -5.01 5.90
CA VAL A 93 -2.02 -4.34 7.18
C VAL A 93 -0.74 -3.51 7.11
N VAL A 94 0.34 -4.09 6.55
CA VAL A 94 1.67 -3.47 6.59
C VAL A 94 1.77 -2.17 5.79
N VAL A 95 1.05 -2.03 4.69
CA VAL A 95 1.02 -0.75 3.94
C VAL A 95 0.51 0.40 4.81
N ASN A 96 -0.57 0.20 5.56
CA ASN A 96 -1.08 1.20 6.51
C ASN A 96 -0.12 1.41 7.70
N VAL A 97 0.56 0.37 8.16
CA VAL A 97 1.58 0.52 9.22
C VAL A 97 2.77 1.35 8.72
N SER A 98 3.10 1.28 7.42
CA SER A 98 4.13 2.12 6.79
C SER A 98 3.80 3.61 6.92
N ASP A 99 2.56 4.01 6.66
CA ASP A 99 2.14 5.41 6.80
C ASP A 99 2.27 5.90 8.24
N VAL A 100 1.86 5.08 9.21
CA VAL A 100 2.02 5.42 10.63
C VAL A 100 3.49 5.58 11.00
N ALA A 101 4.35 4.68 10.50
CA ALA A 101 5.79 4.75 10.70
C ALA A 101 6.42 6.01 10.08
N ALA A 102 5.95 6.41 8.90
CA ALA A 102 6.38 7.61 8.19
C ALA A 102 6.08 8.90 8.96
N MET A 103 5.07 8.88 9.83
CA MET A 103 4.75 10.00 10.72
C MET A 103 5.45 9.92 12.09
N GLY A 104 6.32 8.92 12.29
CA GLY A 104 7.00 8.66 13.57
C GLY A 104 6.10 8.01 14.64
N GLY A 105 4.94 7.48 14.24
CA GLY A 105 3.93 6.92 15.14
C GLY A 105 4.19 5.47 15.57
N SER A 106 3.40 5.02 16.55
CA SER A 106 3.23 3.61 16.90
C SER A 106 1.86 3.13 16.43
N PRO A 107 1.75 2.10 15.58
CA PRO A 107 0.45 1.56 15.17
C PRO A 107 -0.24 0.87 16.38
N ARG A 108 -1.57 0.94 16.46
CA ARG A 108 -2.34 0.45 17.63
C ARG A 108 -3.54 -0.40 17.26
N TYR A 109 -4.44 0.12 16.43
CA TYR A 109 -5.73 -0.51 16.14
C TYR A 109 -5.97 -0.60 14.65
N GLY A 110 -6.60 -1.69 14.20
CA GLY A 110 -6.98 -1.93 12.81
C GLY A 110 -8.46 -2.21 12.65
N LEU A 111 -9.07 -1.69 11.58
CA LEU A 111 -10.40 -2.04 11.09
C LEU A 111 -10.28 -2.62 9.68
N ILE A 112 -11.03 -3.68 9.38
CA ILE A 112 -10.92 -4.40 8.09
C ILE A 112 -12.29 -4.53 7.44
N SER A 113 -12.47 -3.89 6.29
CA SER A 113 -13.67 -4.01 5.47
C SER A 113 -13.38 -4.87 4.25
N LEU A 114 -14.12 -5.97 4.09
CA LEU A 114 -13.89 -6.98 3.07
C LEU A 114 -15.06 -7.03 2.08
N GLY A 115 -14.80 -6.78 0.80
CA GLY A 115 -15.71 -7.07 -0.30
C GLY A 115 -15.37 -8.42 -0.91
N LEU A 116 -16.35 -9.33 -1.00
CA LEU A 116 -16.15 -10.67 -1.53
C LEU A 116 -17.09 -10.99 -2.70
N PRO A 117 -16.57 -11.57 -3.79
CA PRO A 117 -17.41 -12.12 -4.85
C PRO A 117 -18.08 -13.42 -4.43
N PRO A 118 -19.17 -13.83 -5.10
CA PRO A 118 -19.92 -15.04 -4.74
C PRO A 118 -19.10 -16.34 -4.82
N ASP A 119 -18.00 -16.35 -5.58
CA ASP A 119 -17.07 -17.47 -5.74
C ASP A 119 -15.92 -17.46 -4.72
N ALA A 120 -15.90 -16.51 -3.77
CA ALA A 120 -14.87 -16.45 -2.74
C ALA A 120 -14.96 -17.66 -1.79
N ASP A 121 -13.91 -18.47 -1.78
CA ASP A 121 -13.77 -19.61 -0.88
C ASP A 121 -13.54 -19.14 0.57
N ALA A 122 -14.32 -19.70 1.51
CA ALA A 122 -14.17 -19.43 2.93
C ALA A 122 -12.77 -19.81 3.45
N ALA A 123 -12.16 -20.89 2.95
CA ALA A 123 -10.81 -21.28 3.35
C ALA A 123 -9.77 -20.23 2.91
N TRP A 124 -9.95 -19.65 1.72
CA TRP A 124 -9.12 -18.53 1.26
C TRP A 124 -9.25 -17.30 2.17
N VAL A 125 -10.47 -16.97 2.62
CA VAL A 125 -10.70 -15.87 3.57
C VAL A 125 -10.04 -16.14 4.93
N VAL A 126 -10.08 -17.39 5.41
CA VAL A 126 -9.39 -17.77 6.65
C VAL A 126 -7.88 -17.57 6.53
N GLU A 127 -7.27 -17.96 5.41
CA GLU A 127 -5.84 -17.74 5.16
C GLU A 127 -5.50 -16.24 5.04
N LEU A 128 -6.37 -15.44 4.42
CA LEU A 128 -6.25 -13.98 4.39
C LEU A 128 -6.18 -13.41 5.82
N TYR A 129 -7.11 -13.80 6.69
CA TYR A 129 -7.10 -13.39 8.09
C TYR A 129 -5.91 -13.98 8.88
N GLY A 130 -5.40 -15.14 8.48
CA GLY A 130 -4.14 -15.67 9.00
C GLY A 130 -2.98 -14.71 8.75
N GLY A 131 -2.90 -14.12 7.56
CA GLY A 131 -1.91 -13.12 7.18
C GLY A 131 -2.05 -11.81 7.94
N ILE A 132 -3.28 -11.32 8.03
CA ILE A 132 -3.64 -10.15 8.84
C ILE A 132 -3.18 -10.34 10.29
N ARG A 133 -3.47 -11.51 10.88
CA ARG A 133 -3.07 -11.83 12.25
C ARG A 133 -1.56 -11.85 12.40
N ASP A 134 -0.83 -12.40 11.43
CA ASP A 134 0.63 -12.44 11.47
C ASP A 134 1.21 -11.01 11.47
N ALA A 135 0.74 -10.12 10.58
CA ALA A 135 1.15 -8.71 10.56
C ALA A 135 0.75 -7.96 11.84
N ALA A 136 -0.47 -8.21 12.33
CA ALA A 136 -0.98 -7.62 13.56
C ALA A 136 -0.10 -7.99 14.78
N ALA A 137 0.34 -9.24 14.86
CA ALA A 137 1.25 -9.69 15.91
C ALA A 137 2.65 -9.06 15.77
N GLU A 138 3.18 -8.99 14.54
CA GLU A 138 4.51 -8.42 14.27
C GLU A 138 4.60 -6.93 14.62
N TYR A 139 3.57 -6.16 14.27
CA TYR A 139 3.54 -4.70 14.46
C TYR A 139 2.74 -4.24 15.67
N ALA A 140 2.36 -5.15 16.57
CA ALA A 140 1.57 -4.87 17.77
C ALA A 140 0.26 -4.10 17.49
N VAL A 141 -0.40 -4.43 16.38
CA VAL A 141 -1.71 -3.89 15.99
C VAL A 141 -2.81 -4.83 16.48
N SER A 142 -3.84 -4.29 17.11
CA SER A 142 -5.05 -5.05 17.44
C SER A 142 -6.12 -4.81 16.38
N VAL A 143 -6.54 -5.85 15.66
CA VAL A 143 -7.71 -5.76 14.78
C VAL A 143 -8.96 -5.79 15.64
N VAL A 144 -9.70 -4.67 15.68
CA VAL A 144 -10.80 -4.45 16.63
C VAL A 144 -12.19 -4.52 16.00
N GLY A 145 -12.27 -4.65 14.69
CA GLY A 145 -13.55 -4.71 13.99
C GLY A 145 -13.40 -4.62 12.49
N GLY A 146 -14.52 -4.45 11.82
CA GLY A 146 -14.58 -4.50 10.38
C GLY A 146 -16.00 -4.67 9.85
N ASP A 147 -16.09 -4.83 8.54
CA ASP A 147 -17.32 -5.17 7.83
C ASP A 147 -17.02 -6.20 6.75
N THR A 148 -18.04 -6.95 6.31
CA THR A 148 -17.91 -7.87 5.19
C THR A 148 -19.16 -7.85 4.34
N VAL A 149 -18.97 -7.51 3.06
CA VAL A 149 -20.04 -7.28 2.10
C VAL A 149 -19.85 -8.14 0.86
N ARG A 150 -20.94 -8.37 0.13
CA ARG A 150 -20.87 -8.88 -1.24
C ARG A 150 -20.36 -7.80 -2.18
N ALA A 151 -19.48 -8.15 -3.10
CA ALA A 151 -18.93 -7.29 -4.14
C ALA A 151 -18.68 -8.10 -5.43
N ASP A 152 -18.35 -7.45 -6.54
CA ASP A 152 -18.07 -8.17 -7.80
C ASP A 152 -16.63 -8.74 -7.87
N ARG A 153 -15.77 -8.32 -6.94
CA ARG A 153 -14.35 -8.68 -6.88
C ARG A 153 -13.87 -8.62 -5.44
N VAL A 154 -12.71 -9.22 -5.15
CA VAL A 154 -12.12 -9.10 -3.82
C VAL A 154 -11.63 -7.66 -3.59
N VAL A 155 -12.08 -7.07 -2.48
CA VAL A 155 -11.62 -5.76 -1.99
C VAL A 155 -11.23 -5.93 -0.54
N VAL A 156 -9.98 -5.59 -0.19
CA VAL A 156 -9.49 -5.57 1.18
C VAL A 156 -9.20 -4.12 1.54
N ALA A 157 -10.10 -3.48 2.28
CA ALA A 157 -9.90 -2.14 2.80
C ALA A 157 -9.50 -2.22 4.27
N VAL A 158 -8.39 -1.58 4.62
CA VAL A 158 -7.85 -1.58 5.98
C VAL A 158 -7.69 -0.13 6.41
N ALA A 159 -8.10 0.16 7.65
CA ALA A 159 -7.75 1.40 8.32
C ALA A 159 -6.92 1.08 9.55
N VAL A 160 -5.81 1.79 9.75
CA VAL A 160 -4.98 1.68 10.96
C VAL A 160 -4.95 3.01 11.68
N THR A 161 -5.17 2.94 12.99
CA THR A 161 -4.91 4.03 13.92
C THR A 161 -3.60 3.76 14.64
N GLY A 162 -2.68 4.70 14.54
CA GLY A 162 -1.51 4.81 15.39
C GLY A 162 -1.65 5.95 16.40
N GLU A 163 -0.62 6.09 17.22
CA GLU A 163 -0.47 7.19 18.16
C GLU A 163 0.94 7.77 18.14
N VAL A 164 1.04 9.04 18.49
CA VAL A 164 2.29 9.77 18.62
C VAL A 164 2.15 10.75 19.78
N PRO A 165 3.23 11.06 20.52
CA PRO A 165 3.17 12.11 21.53
C PRO A 165 2.63 13.40 20.94
N LYS A 166 2.00 14.22 21.79
CA LYS A 166 1.42 15.49 21.36
C LYS A 166 2.46 16.32 20.61
N ASP A 167 2.06 16.82 19.44
CA ASP A 167 2.88 17.66 18.56
C ASP A 167 4.21 17.03 18.08
N ALA A 168 4.35 15.70 18.17
CA ALA A 168 5.58 14.99 17.78
C ALA A 168 5.46 14.22 16.44
N ALA A 169 4.32 14.31 15.75
CA ALA A 169 4.18 13.77 14.40
C ALA A 169 5.14 14.50 13.45
N VAL A 170 5.91 13.74 12.66
CA VAL A 170 6.73 14.32 11.58
C VAL A 170 5.91 14.27 10.30
N THR A 171 5.80 15.39 9.61
CA THR A 171 5.03 15.53 8.37
C THR A 171 5.94 15.49 7.14
N ARG A 172 5.35 15.39 5.95
CA ARG A 172 6.05 15.69 4.68
C ARG A 172 6.55 17.14 4.62
N ALA A 173 5.88 18.06 5.31
CA ALA A 173 6.30 19.44 5.39
C ALA A 173 7.45 19.62 6.39
N GLY A 174 8.41 20.48 6.05
CA GLY A 174 9.48 20.91 6.97
C GLY A 174 10.90 20.74 6.44
N ALA A 175 11.07 20.06 5.30
CA ALA A 175 12.34 19.97 4.58
C ALA A 175 12.85 21.36 4.17
N ARG A 176 14.17 21.59 4.28
CA ARG A 176 14.81 22.88 4.00
C ARG A 176 16.05 22.73 3.12
N PRO A 177 16.40 23.75 2.32
CA PRO A 177 17.70 23.78 1.67
C PRO A 177 18.85 23.59 2.68
N GLY A 178 19.71 22.61 2.40
CA GLY A 178 20.79 22.20 3.30
C GLY A 178 20.52 20.91 4.07
N ASP A 179 19.27 20.44 4.11
CA ASP A 179 18.93 19.13 4.66
C ASP A 179 19.54 18.00 3.82
N ARG A 180 19.83 16.88 4.49
CA ARG A 180 20.26 15.64 3.83
C ARG A 180 19.05 14.79 3.53
N ILE A 181 18.96 14.31 2.29
CA ILE A 181 17.98 13.30 1.90
C ILE A 181 18.56 11.92 2.22
N VAL A 182 17.80 11.12 2.97
CA VAL A 182 18.16 9.76 3.36
C VAL A 182 17.01 8.80 3.04
N VAL A 183 17.35 7.54 2.80
CA VAL A 183 16.38 6.45 2.59
C VAL A 183 16.74 5.28 3.49
N THR A 184 15.73 4.51 3.91
CA THR A 184 15.93 3.27 4.66
C THR A 184 15.86 2.06 3.72
N GLY A 185 16.64 1.02 4.02
CA GLY A 185 16.63 -0.21 3.21
C GLY A 185 17.12 -0.03 1.77
N SER A 186 16.63 -0.90 0.89
CA SER A 186 16.94 -0.92 -0.55
C SER A 186 15.74 -0.47 -1.38
N LEU A 187 16.01 0.17 -2.52
CA LEU A 187 14.98 0.65 -3.44
C LEU A 187 14.81 -0.30 -4.63
N GLY A 188 13.62 -0.33 -5.20
CA GLY A 188 13.31 -1.06 -6.45
C GLY A 188 13.04 -2.57 -6.29
N ALA A 189 13.25 -3.14 -5.10
CA ALA A 189 13.04 -4.58 -4.87
C ALA A 189 11.57 -5.00 -5.08
N ALA A 190 10.61 -4.24 -4.54
CA ALA A 190 9.19 -4.49 -4.74
C ALA A 190 8.78 -4.39 -6.22
N ALA A 191 9.30 -3.40 -6.95
CA ALA A 191 9.07 -3.28 -8.40
C ALA A 191 9.63 -4.49 -9.16
N GLY A 192 10.83 -4.96 -8.81
CA GLY A 192 11.40 -6.18 -9.36
C GLY A 192 10.56 -7.43 -9.03
N GLY A 193 10.07 -7.53 -7.80
CA GLY A 193 9.18 -8.61 -7.36
C GLY A 193 7.85 -8.59 -8.11
N PHE A 194 7.29 -7.42 -8.36
CA PHE A 194 6.07 -7.28 -9.17
C PHE A 194 6.30 -7.78 -10.60
N GLN A 195 7.39 -7.37 -11.25
CA GLN A 195 7.71 -7.88 -12.60
C GLN A 195 7.90 -9.40 -12.58
N LEU A 196 8.62 -9.92 -11.59
CA LEU A 196 8.86 -11.34 -11.45
C LEU A 196 7.56 -12.13 -11.21
N SER A 197 6.62 -11.60 -10.43
CA SER A 197 5.32 -12.22 -10.16
C SER A 197 4.42 -12.34 -11.39
N ARG A 198 4.73 -11.56 -12.45
CA ARG A 198 4.01 -11.57 -13.73
C ARG A 198 4.78 -12.29 -14.83
N ALA A 199 6.00 -12.73 -14.55
CA ALA A 199 6.81 -13.48 -15.50
C ALA A 199 6.22 -14.89 -15.73
N PRO A 200 6.53 -15.54 -16.87
CA PRO A 200 6.14 -16.93 -17.09
C PRO A 200 6.61 -17.84 -15.94
N ALA A 201 5.81 -18.86 -15.61
CA ALA A 201 6.08 -19.75 -14.47
C ALA A 201 7.48 -20.38 -14.49
N SER A 202 8.02 -20.68 -15.66
CA SER A 202 9.39 -21.20 -15.81
C SER A 202 10.46 -20.19 -15.41
N GLU A 203 10.26 -18.91 -15.73
CA GLU A 203 11.18 -17.82 -15.38
C GLU A 203 11.11 -17.52 -13.90
N MET A 204 9.89 -17.39 -13.36
CA MET A 204 9.66 -17.23 -11.92
C MET A 204 10.26 -18.40 -11.13
N GLY A 205 10.02 -19.64 -11.57
CA GLY A 205 10.58 -20.84 -10.95
C GLY A 205 12.11 -20.87 -10.95
N SER A 206 12.74 -20.43 -12.05
CA SER A 206 14.20 -20.30 -12.14
C SER A 206 14.73 -19.24 -11.17
N ALA A 207 14.13 -18.05 -11.15
CA ALA A 207 14.55 -16.97 -10.25
C ALA A 207 14.42 -17.36 -8.77
N LEU A 208 13.38 -18.10 -8.41
CA LEU A 208 13.14 -18.59 -7.04
C LEU A 208 14.22 -19.55 -6.52
N THR A 209 15.04 -20.14 -7.41
CA THR A 209 16.20 -20.94 -6.98
C THR A 209 17.30 -20.07 -6.35
N SER A 210 17.36 -18.80 -6.72
CA SER A 210 18.34 -17.83 -6.23
C SER A 210 17.82 -17.04 -5.02
N ALA A 211 18.74 -16.52 -4.20
CA ALA A 211 18.37 -15.64 -3.08
C ALA A 211 17.73 -14.34 -3.56
N TRP A 212 18.33 -13.68 -4.58
CA TRP A 212 17.82 -12.42 -5.10
C TRP A 212 16.37 -12.53 -5.58
N GLY A 213 16.01 -13.61 -6.28
CA GLY A 213 14.64 -13.79 -6.78
C GLY A 213 13.61 -13.94 -5.66
N ARG A 214 13.99 -14.65 -4.59
CA ARG A 214 13.17 -14.77 -3.38
C ARG A 214 13.04 -13.43 -2.65
N ASP A 215 14.13 -12.68 -2.53
CA ASP A 215 14.14 -11.38 -1.85
C ASP A 215 13.27 -10.34 -2.59
N LEU A 216 13.26 -10.36 -3.92
CA LEU A 216 12.40 -9.49 -4.72
C LEU A 216 10.90 -9.80 -4.49
N LEU A 217 10.50 -11.08 -4.54
CA LEU A 217 9.11 -11.46 -4.28
C LEU A 217 8.71 -11.18 -2.82
N ALA A 218 9.61 -11.43 -1.87
CA ALA A 218 9.38 -11.09 -0.48
C ALA A 218 9.16 -9.58 -0.31
N ALA A 219 9.98 -8.73 -0.94
CA ALA A 219 9.79 -7.28 -0.90
C ALA A 219 8.44 -6.82 -1.48
N GLN A 220 7.90 -7.53 -2.48
CA GLN A 220 6.61 -7.20 -3.08
C GLN A 220 5.40 -7.71 -2.27
N PHE A 221 5.49 -8.90 -1.67
CA PHE A 221 4.36 -9.56 -1.02
C PHE A 221 4.37 -9.48 0.51
N ARG A 222 5.55 -9.33 1.11
CA ARG A 222 5.76 -9.12 2.55
C ARG A 222 6.69 -7.92 2.76
N PRO A 223 6.24 -6.69 2.44
CA PRO A 223 7.02 -5.50 2.74
C PRO A 223 7.28 -5.41 4.24
N VAL A 224 8.30 -4.62 4.62
CA VAL A 224 8.66 -4.39 6.02
C VAL A 224 8.40 -2.92 6.34
N ALA A 225 7.41 -2.64 7.18
CA ALA A 225 7.18 -1.29 7.69
C ALA A 225 8.26 -0.90 8.70
N ARG A 226 8.76 0.33 8.58
CA ARG A 226 9.96 0.83 9.25
C ARG A 226 9.63 1.58 10.54
N VAL A 227 8.81 0.98 11.41
CA VAL A 227 8.28 1.62 12.62
C VAL A 227 9.41 2.10 13.54
N GLY A 228 10.39 1.24 13.81
CA GLY A 228 11.52 1.58 14.68
C GLY A 228 12.41 2.67 14.10
N GLU A 229 12.70 2.61 12.80
CA GLU A 229 13.46 3.65 12.10
C GLU A 229 12.71 4.98 12.08
N GLY A 230 11.40 4.97 11.79
CA GLY A 230 10.55 6.15 11.77
C GLY A 230 10.52 6.86 13.13
N GLN A 231 10.31 6.10 14.21
CA GLN A 231 10.35 6.63 15.58
C GLN A 231 11.73 7.19 15.94
N THR A 232 12.80 6.50 15.55
CA THR A 232 14.16 6.94 15.81
C THR A 232 14.46 8.25 15.07
N LEU A 233 14.07 8.37 13.81
CA LEU A 233 14.27 9.59 13.00
C LEU A 233 13.48 10.77 13.58
N ALA A 234 12.23 10.57 13.97
CA ALA A 234 11.42 11.59 14.62
C ALA A 234 12.07 12.09 15.92
N GLN A 235 12.52 11.18 16.79
CA GLN A 235 13.21 11.53 18.04
C GLN A 235 14.54 12.25 17.83
N ARG A 236 15.21 12.01 16.69
CA ARG A 236 16.47 12.67 16.32
C ARG A 236 16.27 14.00 15.60
N GLY A 237 15.02 14.44 15.43
CA GLY A 237 14.69 15.73 14.85
C GLY A 237 14.75 15.74 13.32
N ALA A 238 14.32 14.67 12.66
CA ALA A 238 14.05 14.70 11.23
C ALA A 238 13.12 15.88 10.90
N SER A 239 13.51 16.68 9.90
CA SER A 239 12.79 17.90 9.51
C SER A 239 11.51 17.60 8.73
N ALA A 240 11.51 16.53 7.95
CA ALA A 240 10.36 15.98 7.24
C ALA A 240 10.57 14.49 6.99
N MET A 241 9.48 13.73 6.89
CA MET A 241 9.49 12.30 6.63
C MET A 241 8.31 11.91 5.75
N MET A 242 8.48 10.82 4.99
CA MET A 242 7.41 10.11 4.28
C MET A 242 7.85 8.69 3.96
N ASP A 243 6.89 7.81 3.63
CA ASP A 243 7.21 6.52 3.04
C ASP A 243 7.48 6.62 1.52
N ILE A 244 7.94 5.53 0.91
CA ILE A 244 8.14 5.47 -0.55
C ILE A 244 7.27 4.36 -1.11
N SER A 245 6.16 4.74 -1.73
CA SER A 245 5.11 3.85 -2.22
C SER A 245 4.91 3.97 -3.73
N ASP A 246 4.95 5.19 -4.27
CA ASP A 246 4.86 5.47 -5.71
C ASP A 246 6.22 5.53 -6.42
N GLY A 247 7.28 5.49 -5.62
CA GLY A 247 8.66 5.43 -6.07
C GLY A 247 9.39 6.76 -5.88
N LEU A 248 10.70 6.65 -5.65
CA LEU A 248 11.54 7.75 -5.16
C LEU A 248 11.37 9.05 -5.95
N SER A 249 11.27 9.00 -7.28
CA SER A 249 11.16 10.19 -8.11
C SER A 249 9.88 10.99 -7.83
N LEU A 250 8.76 10.31 -7.65
CA LEU A 250 7.47 10.96 -7.41
C LEU A 250 7.38 11.40 -5.96
N ASP A 251 7.74 10.53 -5.03
CA ASP A 251 7.64 10.80 -3.60
C ASP A 251 8.61 11.90 -3.15
N LEU A 252 9.86 11.89 -3.63
CA LEU A 252 10.78 13.00 -3.35
C LEU A 252 10.28 14.33 -3.89
N SER A 253 9.57 14.32 -5.04
CA SER A 253 8.97 15.54 -5.57
C SER A 253 7.83 16.08 -4.70
N ARG A 254 7.15 15.21 -3.93
CA ARG A 254 6.11 15.59 -2.98
C ARG A 254 6.74 16.14 -1.70
N LEU A 255 7.81 15.52 -1.21
CA LEU A 255 8.57 15.97 -0.04
C LEU A 255 9.22 17.35 -0.23
N CYS A 256 9.64 17.67 -1.45
CA CYS A 256 10.33 18.91 -1.79
C CYS A 256 9.40 20.06 -2.21
N ARG A 257 8.07 19.91 -2.09
CA ARG A 257 7.09 20.99 -2.37
C ARG A 257 6.84 21.82 -1.12
#